data_AF-A0A3P7JYS4-F1
#
_entry.id   AF-A0A3P7JYS4-F1
#
_cell.length_a   1.000
_cell.length_b   1.000
_cell.length_c   1.000
_cell.angle_alpha   90.00
_cell.angle_beta   90.00
_cell.angle_gamma   90.00
#
_symmetry.space_group_name_H-M   'P 1'
#
loop_
_entity.id
_entity.type
_entity.pdbx_description
1 polymer ?
#
loop_
_entity_poly.entity_id
_entity_poly.type
_entity_poly.pdbx_seq_one_letter_code
_entity_poly.pdbx_strand_id
1 'polypeptide(L)'
;MNERYRGGQDLIIDLPADYDIQHVDWLAIYCYKFRVDFGHVAISNFDDVSPVDGWPVTSLLGNENRRNFTFQLGVPGGKKGYQAMTRARPAKYVWYVNGVLADIYLKRGVTYAFIVEGGSDKSTSEFYNPLYITDNQYGGYGKLSNEEKEVNISTSML
;
A
#
# COMPACT_ATOMS: atom_id res chain seq x y z
N MET A 1 -4.17 28.27 28.07
CA MET A 1 -4.50 27.04 27.31
C MET A 1 -4.48 27.42 25.84
N ASN A 2 -3.63 26.76 25.06
CA ASN A 2 -3.43 27.10 23.64
C ASN A 2 -4.66 26.74 22.81
N GLU A 3 -5.13 27.67 21.99
CA GLU A 3 -6.30 27.57 21.09
C GLU A 3 -6.18 26.51 19.97
N ARG A 4 -5.22 25.58 20.06
CA ARG A 4 -4.83 24.68 18.96
C ARG A 4 -5.53 23.32 18.94
N TYR A 5 -6.30 22.98 19.97
CA TYR A 5 -7.04 21.73 20.03
C TYR A 5 -8.44 21.98 20.61
N ARG A 6 -9.43 22.23 19.75
CA ARG A 6 -10.85 22.16 20.14
C ARG A 6 -11.26 20.68 20.21
N GLY A 7 -10.71 19.95 21.18
CA GLY A 7 -11.12 18.58 21.47
C GLY A 7 -12.49 18.56 22.16
N GLY A 8 -13.29 17.53 21.88
CA GLY A 8 -14.59 17.29 22.54
C GLY A 8 -15.83 17.34 21.64
N GLN A 9 -15.66 17.26 20.32
CA GLN A 9 -16.79 17.10 19.39
C GLN A 9 -16.89 15.63 18.98
N ASP A 10 -18.10 15.07 19.12
CA ASP A 10 -18.40 13.75 18.58
C ASP A 10 -18.48 13.84 17.05
N LEU A 11 -17.90 12.84 16.38
CA LEU A 11 -17.95 12.72 14.93
C LEU A 11 -19.01 11.67 14.58
N ILE A 12 -20.24 12.12 14.35
CA ILE A 12 -21.38 11.28 13.97
C ILE A 12 -21.46 11.31 12.44
N ILE A 13 -21.36 10.14 11.81
CA ILE A 13 -21.46 9.98 10.35
C ILE A 13 -22.71 9.16 10.07
N ASP A 14 -23.68 9.78 9.41
CA ASP A 14 -24.75 9.06 8.74
C ASP A 14 -24.23 8.61 7.37
N LEU A 15 -24.31 7.31 7.09
CA LEU A 15 -23.93 6.80 5.78
C LEU A 15 -24.97 7.27 4.74
N PRO A 16 -24.54 7.86 3.61
CA PRO A 16 -25.44 8.20 2.50
C PRO A 16 -26.25 6.99 2.04
N ALA A 17 -27.48 7.19 1.55
CA ALA A 17 -28.36 6.09 1.14
C ALA A 17 -27.79 5.19 0.03
N ASP A 18 -26.83 5.71 -0.74
CA ASP A 18 -26.11 5.04 -1.82
C ASP A 18 -24.76 4.43 -1.39
N TYR A 19 -24.35 4.63 -0.13
CA TYR A 19 -23.12 4.08 0.44
C TYR A 19 -23.46 3.18 1.63
N ASP A 20 -23.14 1.90 1.53
CA ASP A 20 -23.10 1.02 2.69
C ASP A 20 -21.72 1.04 3.36
N ILE A 21 -21.63 0.45 4.54
CA ILE A 21 -20.36 0.30 5.26
C ILE A 21 -19.33 -0.53 4.47
N GLN A 22 -19.76 -1.26 3.43
CA GLN A 22 -18.84 -1.95 2.54
C GLN A 22 -18.10 -0.99 1.61
N HIS A 23 -18.46 0.28 1.51
CA HIS A 23 -17.70 1.27 0.73
C HIS A 23 -16.74 2.10 1.59
N VAL A 24 -16.72 1.88 2.91
CA VAL A 24 -15.82 2.56 3.85
C VAL A 24 -14.82 1.56 4.41
N ASP A 25 -13.59 1.64 3.93
CA ASP A 25 -12.56 0.65 4.27
C ASP A 25 -11.85 0.96 5.60
N TRP A 26 -11.72 2.24 5.96
CA TRP A 26 -10.88 2.67 7.07
C TRP A 26 -11.45 3.90 7.79
N LEU A 27 -11.28 3.93 9.11
CA LEU A 27 -11.29 5.16 9.90
C LEU A 27 -9.83 5.54 10.19
N ALA A 28 -9.38 6.70 9.72
CA ALA A 28 -7.97 7.12 9.85
C ALA A 28 -7.83 8.51 10.47
N ILE A 29 -6.76 8.70 11.26
CA ILE A 29 -6.33 10.00 11.76
C ILE A 29 -5.21 10.50 10.86
N TYR A 30 -5.56 11.28 9.85
CA TYR A 30 -4.61 11.76 8.85
C TYR A 30 -4.21 13.22 9.07
N CYS A 31 -2.91 13.50 9.10
CA CYS A 31 -2.41 14.86 9.11
C CYS A 31 -2.19 15.36 7.68
N TYR A 32 -3.12 16.20 7.19
CA TYR A 32 -3.02 16.75 5.83
C TYR A 32 -1.71 17.49 5.57
N LYS A 33 -1.21 18.26 6.55
CA LYS A 33 0.01 19.06 6.42
C LYS A 33 1.26 18.21 6.19
N PHE A 34 1.37 17.07 6.86
CA PHE A 34 2.56 16.21 6.80
C PHE A 34 2.38 14.99 5.90
N ARG A 35 1.15 14.77 5.41
CA ARG A 35 0.75 13.57 4.66
C ARG A 35 1.08 12.25 5.37
N VAL A 36 0.98 12.26 6.69
CA VAL A 36 1.20 11.10 7.54
C VAL A 36 -0.12 10.67 8.13
N ASP A 37 -0.39 9.38 8.05
CA ASP A 37 -1.44 8.73 8.84
C ASP A 37 -0.87 8.43 10.23
N PHE A 38 -1.50 9.01 11.25
CA PHE A 38 -1.14 8.79 12.65
C PHE A 38 -1.73 7.50 13.21
N GLY A 39 -2.61 6.85 12.46
CA GLY A 39 -3.20 5.57 12.79
C GLY A 39 -4.56 5.41 12.12
N HIS A 40 -4.83 4.20 11.64
CA HIS A 40 -6.11 3.81 11.09
C HIS A 40 -6.62 2.51 11.69
N VAL A 41 -7.94 2.33 11.66
CA VAL A 41 -8.63 1.09 11.94
C VAL A 41 -9.36 0.64 10.69
N ALA A 42 -9.15 -0.63 10.31
CA ALA A 42 -9.93 -1.26 9.25
C ALA A 42 -11.39 -1.38 9.71
N ILE A 43 -12.31 -0.87 8.90
CA ILE A 43 -13.72 -1.15 9.09
C ILE A 43 -14.01 -2.42 8.31
N SER A 44 -14.22 -3.51 9.05
CA SER A 44 -14.60 -4.80 8.49
C SER A 44 -16.08 -5.03 8.71
N ASN A 45 -16.75 -5.57 7.70
CA ASN A 45 -18.11 -6.06 7.87
C ASN A 45 -18.06 -7.23 8.85
N PHE A 46 -19.02 -7.28 9.77
CA PHE A 46 -19.08 -8.31 10.81
C PHE A 46 -19.14 -9.75 10.24
N ASP A 47 -19.53 -9.90 8.98
CA ASP A 47 -19.58 -11.18 8.25
C ASP A 47 -18.21 -11.68 7.75
N ASP A 48 -17.15 -10.85 7.81
CA ASP A 48 -15.81 -11.18 7.31
C ASP A 48 -14.86 -11.75 8.39
N VAL A 49 -15.37 -12.03 9.58
CA VAL A 49 -14.61 -12.52 10.74
C VAL A 49 -14.32 -14.04 10.66
N SER A 50 -14.35 -14.62 9.46
CA SER A 50 -13.81 -15.97 9.31
C SER A 50 -12.29 -15.88 9.41
N PRO A 51 -11.61 -16.63 10.30
CA PRO A 51 -10.17 -16.77 10.23
C PRO A 51 -9.87 -17.55 8.95
N VAL A 52 -9.74 -16.83 7.83
CA VAL A 52 -9.34 -17.43 6.57
C VAL A 52 -7.85 -17.69 6.70
N ASP A 53 -7.45 -18.95 6.72
CA ASP A 53 -6.04 -19.32 6.56
C ASP A 53 -5.56 -18.75 5.22
N GLY A 54 -4.79 -17.67 5.32
CA GLY A 54 -4.13 -17.04 4.19
C GLY A 54 -3.12 -17.98 3.55
N TRP A 55 -2.67 -17.63 2.35
CA TRP A 55 -1.49 -18.27 1.79
C TRP A 55 -0.30 -18.12 2.76
N PRO A 56 0.60 -19.12 2.81
CA PRO A 56 1.79 -19.02 3.64
C PRO A 56 2.55 -17.72 3.36
N VAL A 57 2.80 -16.93 4.41
CA VAL A 57 3.61 -15.72 4.29
C VAL A 57 5.01 -16.13 3.85
N THR A 58 5.44 -15.61 2.71
CA THR A 58 6.76 -15.84 2.14
C THR A 58 7.62 -14.61 2.34
N SER A 59 8.86 -14.79 2.79
CA SER A 59 9.83 -13.70 2.93
C SER A 59 11.05 -13.97 2.07
N LEU A 60 11.40 -13.03 1.19
CA LEU A 60 12.57 -13.11 0.33
C LEU A 60 13.72 -12.28 0.92
N LEU A 61 14.76 -12.97 1.38
CA LEU A 61 15.93 -12.34 1.99
C LEU A 61 16.99 -12.01 0.93
N GLY A 62 17.22 -10.73 0.69
CA GLY A 62 18.30 -10.21 -0.14
C GLY A 62 19.61 -10.12 0.62
N ASN A 63 20.69 -10.56 0.00
CA ASN A 63 22.05 -10.52 0.55
C ASN A 63 23.08 -10.53 -0.60
N GLU A 64 24.36 -10.69 -0.28
CA GLU A 64 25.43 -10.69 -1.26
C GLU A 64 25.28 -11.76 -2.35
N ASN A 65 24.60 -12.87 -2.04
CA ASN A 65 24.38 -14.02 -2.93
C ASN A 65 23.00 -13.99 -3.62
N ARG A 66 22.05 -13.17 -3.14
CA ARG A 66 20.73 -12.98 -3.74
C ARG A 66 20.46 -11.50 -3.95
N ARG A 67 20.84 -11.02 -5.13
CA ARG A 67 20.79 -9.60 -5.50
C ARG A 67 19.71 -9.23 -6.51
N ASN A 68 19.11 -10.22 -7.17
CA ASN A 68 18.13 -10.00 -8.24
C ASN A 68 16.71 -10.29 -7.74
N PHE A 69 15.81 -9.36 -8.01
CA PHE A 69 14.38 -9.50 -7.71
C PHE A 69 13.56 -9.01 -8.90
N THR A 70 12.65 -9.86 -9.38
CA THR A 70 11.73 -9.53 -10.46
C THR A 70 10.37 -9.21 -9.88
N PHE A 71 9.87 -8.02 -10.16
CA PHE A 71 8.55 -7.55 -9.78
C PHE A 71 7.59 -7.69 -10.95
N GLN A 72 6.48 -8.39 -10.72
CA GLN A 72 5.47 -8.68 -11.74
C GLN A 72 4.07 -8.38 -11.20
N LEU A 73 3.17 -7.92 -12.07
CA LEU A 73 1.76 -7.80 -11.72
C LEU A 73 1.09 -9.16 -11.74
N GLY A 74 0.28 -9.44 -10.72
CA GLY A 74 -0.52 -10.66 -10.63
C GLY A 74 -1.89 -10.41 -10.02
N VAL A 75 -2.75 -11.43 -10.05
CA VAL A 75 -4.08 -11.38 -9.44
C VAL A 75 -3.97 -11.35 -7.90
N PRO A 76 -4.89 -10.68 -7.17
CA PRO A 76 -4.74 -10.54 -5.72
C PRO A 76 -4.89 -11.81 -4.87
N GLY A 77 -5.38 -12.92 -5.45
CA GLY A 77 -5.60 -14.17 -4.70
C GLY A 77 -6.80 -14.16 -3.73
N GLY A 78 -7.70 -13.18 -3.84
CA GLY A 78 -8.90 -13.04 -3.02
C GLY A 78 -8.61 -12.95 -1.53
N LYS A 79 -9.53 -13.46 -0.68
CA LYS A 79 -9.40 -13.44 0.79
C LYS A 79 -8.14 -14.13 1.30
N LYS A 80 -7.58 -15.09 0.55
CA LYS A 80 -6.38 -15.85 0.95
C LYS A 80 -5.06 -15.21 0.54
N GLY A 81 -5.06 -14.36 -0.48
CA GLY A 81 -3.85 -13.72 -0.99
C GLY A 81 -3.57 -12.38 -0.32
N TYR A 82 -3.58 -11.31 -1.10
CA TYR A 82 -3.26 -9.94 -0.68
C TYR A 82 -4.08 -9.49 0.53
N GLN A 83 -5.38 -9.83 0.58
CA GLN A 83 -6.25 -9.44 1.68
C GLN A 83 -5.83 -10.06 3.01
N ALA A 84 -5.50 -11.36 3.05
CA ALA A 84 -4.99 -11.99 4.26
C ALA A 84 -3.62 -11.41 4.68
N MET A 85 -2.75 -11.13 3.71
CA MET A 85 -1.39 -10.63 3.96
C MET A 85 -1.39 -9.20 4.50
N THR A 86 -2.16 -8.30 3.89
CA THR A 86 -2.09 -6.86 4.17
C THR A 86 -3.24 -6.36 5.03
N ARG A 87 -4.29 -7.16 5.20
CA ARG A 87 -5.58 -6.75 5.77
C ARG A 87 -6.22 -5.58 5.02
N ALA A 88 -5.85 -5.37 3.76
CA ALA A 88 -6.33 -4.30 2.91
C ALA A 88 -7.01 -4.84 1.65
N ARG A 89 -7.93 -4.05 1.09
CA ARG A 89 -8.54 -4.34 -0.20
C ARG A 89 -7.52 -4.16 -1.33
N PRO A 90 -7.41 -5.11 -2.26
CA PRO A 90 -6.49 -5.00 -3.36
C PRO A 90 -7.05 -4.10 -4.47
N ALA A 91 -6.15 -3.54 -5.26
CA ALA A 91 -6.48 -3.06 -6.61
C ALA A 91 -6.74 -4.24 -7.57
N LYS A 92 -6.93 -3.96 -8.86
CA LYS A 92 -7.12 -4.98 -9.90
C LYS A 92 -5.94 -5.98 -9.95
N TYR A 93 -4.72 -5.48 -9.81
CA TYR A 93 -3.49 -6.25 -9.76
C TYR A 93 -2.65 -5.87 -8.54
N VAL A 94 -1.81 -6.79 -8.08
CA VAL A 94 -0.86 -6.58 -6.97
C VAL A 94 0.54 -7.01 -7.40
N TRP A 95 1.56 -6.53 -6.69
CA TRP A 95 2.95 -6.90 -6.96
C TRP A 95 3.31 -8.26 -6.40
N TYR A 96 3.84 -9.11 -7.27
CA TYR A 96 4.54 -10.34 -6.93
C TYR A 96 6.03 -10.11 -7.09
N VAL A 97 6.83 -10.78 -6.26
CA VAL A 97 8.29 -10.76 -6.34
C VAL A 97 8.79 -12.17 -6.58
N ASN A 98 9.55 -12.39 -7.65
CA ASN A 98 10.03 -13.71 -8.08
C ASN A 98 8.89 -14.75 -8.17
N GLY A 99 7.72 -14.32 -8.65
CA GLY A 99 6.54 -15.18 -8.82
C GLY A 99 5.72 -15.48 -7.55
N VAL A 100 6.08 -14.89 -6.40
CA VAL A 100 5.36 -15.09 -5.13
C VAL A 100 4.88 -13.77 -4.53
N LEU A 101 3.73 -13.80 -3.86
CA LEU A 101 3.28 -12.70 -3.01
C LEU A 101 4.09 -12.80 -1.71
N ALA A 102 4.98 -11.84 -1.46
CA ALA A 102 6.01 -11.97 -0.42
C ALA A 102 6.47 -10.62 0.13
N ASP A 103 6.92 -10.63 1.37
CA ASP A 103 7.76 -9.58 1.93
C ASP A 103 9.19 -9.69 1.39
N ILE A 104 9.85 -8.56 1.22
CA ILE A 104 11.28 -8.51 0.86
C ILE A 104 12.08 -7.88 1.99
N TYR A 105 13.23 -8.47 2.32
CA TYR A 105 14.16 -7.93 3.31
C TYR A 105 15.52 -7.77 2.67
N LEU A 106 16.05 -6.55 2.65
CA LEU A 106 17.31 -6.21 1.99
C LEU A 106 18.38 -5.87 3.02
N LYS A 107 19.60 -6.33 2.78
CA LYS A 107 20.77 -6.00 3.60
C LYS A 107 21.34 -4.64 3.17
N ARG A 108 21.54 -3.74 4.14
CA ARG A 108 22.17 -2.43 3.90
C ARG A 108 23.59 -2.61 3.35
N GLY A 109 24.00 -1.70 2.46
CA GLY A 109 25.33 -1.72 1.83
C GLY A 109 25.48 -2.72 0.68
N VAL A 110 24.43 -3.47 0.32
CA VAL A 110 24.41 -4.36 -0.84
C VAL A 110 23.67 -3.68 -2.00
N THR A 111 24.27 -3.71 -3.19
CA THR A 111 23.61 -3.27 -4.42
C THR A 111 22.74 -4.39 -4.97
N TYR A 112 21.47 -4.08 -5.21
CA TYR A 112 20.45 -4.98 -5.76
C TYR A 112 20.06 -4.57 -7.17
N ALA A 113 19.64 -5.55 -7.98
CA ALA A 113 19.00 -5.32 -9.26
C ALA A 113 17.51 -5.66 -9.15
N PHE A 114 16.67 -4.70 -9.49
CA PHE A 114 15.23 -4.84 -9.54
C PHE A 114 14.79 -4.84 -11.00
N ILE A 115 14.23 -5.95 -11.44
CA ILE A 115 13.63 -6.09 -12.76
C ILE A 115 12.15 -5.81 -12.58
N VAL A 116 11.63 -4.76 -13.20
CA VAL A 116 10.25 -4.33 -13.00
C VAL A 116 9.46 -4.57 -14.27
N GLU A 117 8.52 -5.50 -14.20
CA GLU A 117 7.59 -5.82 -15.28
C GLU A 117 6.24 -5.16 -14.98
N GLY A 118 6.31 -3.84 -14.84
CA GLY A 118 5.17 -2.95 -14.64
C GLY A 118 4.63 -2.40 -15.95
N GLY A 119 3.69 -1.47 -15.81
CA GLY A 119 3.20 -0.69 -16.93
C GLY A 119 3.70 0.75 -16.84
N SER A 120 4.22 1.30 -17.95
CA SER A 120 4.68 2.69 -18.04
C SER A 120 3.74 3.59 -18.86
N ASP A 121 2.63 3.05 -19.36
CA ASP A 121 1.71 3.77 -20.24
C ASP A 121 0.76 4.65 -19.43
N LYS A 122 1.08 5.95 -19.39
CA LYS A 122 0.30 6.98 -18.69
C LYS A 122 -1.05 7.28 -19.32
N SER A 123 -1.32 6.82 -20.55
CA SER A 123 -2.59 7.09 -21.24
C SER A 123 -3.78 6.37 -20.59
N THR A 124 -3.52 5.24 -19.92
CA THR A 124 -4.54 4.40 -19.30
C THR A 124 -4.09 4.02 -17.91
N SER A 125 -4.87 4.37 -16.88
CA SER A 125 -4.52 4.09 -15.49
C SER A 125 -4.28 2.59 -15.20
N GLU A 126 -4.92 1.70 -15.96
CA GLU A 126 -4.71 0.26 -15.87
C GLU A 126 -3.30 -0.18 -16.31
N PHE A 127 -2.68 0.55 -17.25
CA PHE A 127 -1.36 0.24 -17.81
C PHE A 127 -0.25 1.13 -17.24
N TYR A 128 -0.55 1.90 -16.19
CA TYR A 128 0.43 2.70 -15.47
C TYR A 128 0.62 2.16 -14.05
N ASN A 129 1.55 1.22 -13.89
CA ASN A 129 1.88 0.56 -12.63
C ASN A 129 3.39 0.71 -12.35
N PRO A 130 3.84 1.92 -11.98
CA PRO A 130 5.22 2.14 -11.56
C PRO A 130 5.48 1.48 -10.20
N LEU A 131 6.69 0.94 -10.01
CA LEU A 131 7.18 0.54 -8.70
C LEU A 131 7.94 1.70 -8.07
N TYR A 132 7.69 1.99 -6.80
CA TYR A 132 8.39 3.03 -6.05
C TYR A 132 9.13 2.41 -4.86
N ILE A 133 10.41 2.76 -4.69
CA ILE A 133 11.09 2.59 -3.40
C ILE A 133 10.93 3.89 -2.64
N THR A 134 10.21 3.87 -1.51
CA THR A 134 9.90 5.07 -0.73
C THR A 134 9.82 4.76 0.77
N ASP A 135 10.00 5.80 1.59
CA ASP A 135 9.73 5.80 3.03
C ASP A 135 8.25 6.09 3.37
N ASN A 136 7.42 6.41 2.37
CA ASN A 136 5.99 6.64 2.54
C ASN A 136 5.19 5.37 2.25
N GLN A 137 4.56 4.81 3.29
CA GLN A 137 3.76 3.57 3.20
C GLN A 137 2.57 3.63 2.23
N TYR A 138 2.07 4.82 1.91
CA TYR A 138 0.95 5.00 0.97
C TYR A 138 1.40 5.06 -0.49
N GLY A 139 2.71 5.17 -0.74
CA GLY A 139 3.27 5.30 -2.08
C GLY A 139 2.76 6.54 -2.82
N GLY A 140 2.41 6.36 -4.10
CA GLY A 140 1.74 7.41 -4.87
C GLY A 140 2.64 8.60 -5.25
N TYR A 141 3.96 8.43 -5.29
CA TYR A 141 4.92 9.48 -5.65
C TYR A 141 4.58 10.21 -6.95
N GLY A 142 4.01 9.50 -7.93
CA GLY A 142 3.53 10.10 -9.18
C GLY A 142 2.46 11.19 -9.01
N LYS A 143 1.72 11.18 -7.90
CA LYS A 143 0.66 12.14 -7.57
C LYS A 143 1.13 13.32 -6.71
N LEU A 144 2.40 13.35 -6.31
CA LEU A 144 2.98 14.47 -5.57
C LEU A 144 3.25 15.68 -6.46
N SER A 145 3.15 16.89 -5.90
CA SER A 145 3.62 18.11 -6.55
C SER A 145 5.14 18.08 -6.75
N ASN A 146 5.69 19.00 -7.54
CA ASN A 146 7.14 19.06 -7.76
C ASN A 146 7.88 19.38 -6.45
N GLU A 147 7.35 20.32 -5.66
CA GLU A 147 7.91 20.70 -4.36
C GLU A 147 7.90 19.51 -3.39
N GLU A 148 6.85 18.69 -3.42
CA GLU A 148 6.73 17.51 -2.56
C GLU A 148 7.71 16.41 -2.98
N LYS A 149 7.99 16.26 -4.27
CA LYS A 149 8.97 15.30 -4.78
C LYS A 149 10.40 15.63 -4.35
N GLU A 150 10.74 16.91 -4.19
CA GLU A 150 12.06 17.32 -3.71
C GLU A 150 12.32 16.93 -2.24
N VAL A 151 11.26 16.75 -1.45
CA VAL A 151 11.36 16.43 -0.02
C VAL A 151 11.17 14.94 0.28
N ASN A 152 10.54 14.17 -0.62
CA ASN A 152 10.31 12.74 -0.45
C ASN A 152 11.41 11.90 -1.10
N ILE A 153 11.95 10.93 -0.37
CA ILE A 153 12.92 9.97 -0.92
C ILE A 153 12.12 8.91 -1.70
N SER A 154 12.06 9.04 -3.01
CA SER A 154 11.45 8.03 -3.86
C SER A 154 12.14 7.90 -5.21
N THR A 155 12.36 6.66 -5.63
CA THR A 155 12.84 6.34 -6.98
C THR A 155 11.79 5.49 -7.67
N SER A 156 11.30 5.98 -8.81
CA SER A 156 10.43 5.23 -9.70
C SER A 156 11.27 4.23 -10.51
N MET A 157 10.81 3.00 -10.57
CA MET A 157 11.33 1.97 -11.47
C MET A 157 10.24 1.69 -12.50
N LEU A 158 10.62 1.83 -13.78
CA LEU A 158 9.79 1.60 -14.96
C LEU A 158 10.45 0.54 -15.82
#